data_AF-A0A7V6XLI3-F1
#
_entry.id   AF-A0A7V6XLI3-F1
#
_cell.length_a   1.000
_cell.length_b   1.000
_cell.length_c   1.000
_cell.angle_alpha   90.00
_cell.angle_beta   90.00
_cell.angle_gamma   90.00
#
_symmetry.space_group_name_H-M   'P 1'
#
loop_
_entity.id
_entity.type
_entity.pdbx_description
1 polymer ?
#
loop_
_entity_poly.entity_id
_entity_poly.type
_entity_poly.pdbx_seq_one_letter_code
_entity_poly.pdbx_strand_id
1 'polypeptide(L)'
;MGQKIKHREIYQFQYNGESFALNVSSSKAFALDELNSTIISLSNQYSRVQISEILKGQYPENEINQRLDNIFEGYEEDNDNSEMGPYLCYTLVLHPSRRCISCKYCFGTSPNIIKKGIDFNTAKKAIDCFINQLAPDGKKYIIDLSGSGEPLIRFDLVKDIYNYCQEIREKLDRDILVTFVTNGTLLKKEQIDFLMSTDILFGVSLDGPVEINDDLRIFRDGRGTYKNIIGNCIQIEGYDHLGFAVTLTGKHPNVKEIFLTLYDLKMADAISIRPVRYDNGNYSINKNNIREVKENYDTFMEFLLEQTLAGNAGYLYTILNGEDFLGKFLKIIFCQDMLSTRCDAGKSRFSVNYNGDIYVCPVLLDNPNLHGYL
;
A
#
# COMPACT_ATOMS: atom_id res chain seq x y z
N MET A 1 -3.18 15.12 43.00
CA MET A 1 -2.35 14.48 41.97
C MET A 1 -3.01 14.75 40.63
N GLY A 2 -2.41 15.58 39.76
CA GLY A 2 -2.91 15.76 38.40
C GLY A 2 -2.19 14.79 37.48
N GLN A 3 -2.90 13.85 36.86
CA GLN A 3 -2.35 13.04 35.77
C GLN A 3 -1.99 13.97 34.61
N LYS A 4 -0.75 13.88 34.13
CA LYS A 4 -0.37 14.47 32.85
C LYS A 4 -0.96 13.60 31.75
N ILE A 5 -2.17 13.96 31.29
CA ILE A 5 -2.79 13.37 30.09
C ILE A 5 -1.82 13.60 28.92
N LYS A 6 -1.46 12.52 28.25
CA LYS A 6 -0.40 12.51 27.24
C LYS A 6 -0.97 12.09 25.89
N HIS A 7 -0.69 12.89 24.86
CA HIS A 7 -0.91 12.58 23.44
C HIS A 7 -2.37 12.46 22.95
N ARG A 8 -3.06 13.61 22.83
CA ARG A 8 -3.97 13.81 21.69
C ARG A 8 -3.13 14.31 20.51
N GLU A 9 -3.05 13.54 19.43
CA GLU A 9 -2.32 13.94 18.23
C GLU A 9 -3.24 14.73 17.28
N ILE A 10 -3.33 16.05 17.52
CA ILE A 10 -3.95 17.00 16.59
C ILE A 10 -2.86 17.62 15.73
N TYR A 11 -2.83 17.27 14.44
CA TYR A 11 -1.89 17.84 13.47
C TYR A 11 -2.50 19.09 12.82
N GLN A 12 -1.89 20.25 13.04
CA GLN A 12 -2.32 21.52 12.46
C GLN A 12 -1.50 21.87 11.23
N PHE A 13 -2.16 22.34 10.17
CA PHE A 13 -1.54 22.73 8.90
C PHE A 13 -2.28 23.89 8.23
N GLN A 14 -1.66 24.49 7.21
CA GLN A 14 -2.26 25.53 6.38
C GLN A 14 -2.29 25.08 4.93
N TYR A 15 -3.35 25.45 4.22
CA TYR A 15 -3.52 25.20 2.80
C TYR A 15 -4.32 26.35 2.17
N ASN A 16 -3.84 26.91 1.07
CA ASN A 16 -4.44 28.06 0.36
C ASN A 16 -4.84 29.27 1.24
N GLY A 17 -4.08 29.52 2.32
CA GLY A 17 -4.31 30.62 3.26
C GLY A 17 -5.29 30.30 4.38
N GLU A 18 -6.00 29.17 4.31
CA GLU A 18 -6.86 28.65 5.36
C GLU A 18 -6.06 27.73 6.30
N SER A 19 -6.52 27.61 7.55
CA SER A 19 -5.89 26.77 8.58
C SER A 19 -6.79 25.58 8.91
N PHE A 20 -6.19 24.41 9.05
CA PHE A 20 -6.89 23.14 9.25
C PHE A 20 -6.21 22.32 10.35
N ALA A 21 -6.99 21.43 10.96
CA ALA A 21 -6.51 20.42 11.89
C ALA A 21 -7.01 19.03 11.50
N LEU A 22 -6.16 18.03 11.72
CA LEU A 22 -6.44 16.62 11.57
C LEU A 22 -6.32 15.96 12.96
N ASN A 23 -7.41 15.35 13.44
CA ASN A 23 -7.32 14.38 14.53
C ASN A 23 -6.71 13.10 13.97
N VAL A 24 -5.46 12.79 14.35
CA VAL A 24 -4.72 11.65 13.80
C VAL A 24 -5.31 10.32 14.25
N SER A 25 -5.96 10.26 15.42
CA SER A 25 -6.57 9.04 15.95
C SER A 25 -7.84 8.64 15.20
N SER A 26 -8.71 9.60 14.86
CA SER A 26 -9.98 9.34 14.15
C SER A 26 -9.97 9.65 12.65
N SER A 27 -8.83 10.09 12.11
CA SER A 27 -8.68 10.57 10.72
C SER A 27 -9.59 11.76 10.34
N LYS A 28 -10.27 12.42 11.29
CA LYS A 28 -11.17 13.55 11.01
C LYS A 28 -10.40 14.86 10.82
N ALA A 29 -10.59 15.49 9.67
CA ALA A 29 -10.12 16.83 9.36
C ALA A 29 -11.22 17.89 9.59
N PHE A 30 -10.84 19.07 10.07
CA PHE A 30 -11.74 20.21 10.32
C PHE A 30 -10.98 21.55 10.23
N ALA A 31 -11.70 22.64 9.96
CA ALA A 31 -11.12 23.98 9.89
C ALA A 31 -10.68 24.50 11.27
N LEU A 32 -9.59 25.26 11.34
CA LEU A 32 -9.13 25.97 12.53
C LEU A 32 -9.70 27.39 12.56
N ASP A 33 -10.99 27.49 12.86
CA ASP A 33 -11.62 28.74 13.27
C ASP A 33 -11.39 29.04 14.76
N GLU A 34 -11.97 30.13 15.26
CA GLU A 34 -11.81 30.60 16.65
C GLU A 34 -12.25 29.54 17.67
N LEU A 35 -13.39 28.87 17.45
CA LEU A 35 -13.95 27.92 18.39
C LEU A 35 -13.15 26.60 18.40
N ASN A 36 -12.75 26.05 17.25
CA ASN A 36 -11.89 24.86 17.23
C ASN A 36 -10.51 25.15 17.82
N SER A 37 -9.92 26.32 17.54
CA SER A 37 -8.66 26.75 18.13
C SER A 37 -8.75 26.88 19.66
N THR A 38 -9.85 27.45 20.16
CA THR A 38 -10.12 27.58 21.60
C THR A 38 -10.30 26.22 22.26
N ILE A 39 -11.09 25.32 21.66
CA ILE A 39 -11.27 23.95 22.19
C ILE A 39 -9.93 23.22 22.23
N ILE A 40 -9.12 23.23 21.16
CA ILE A 40 -7.81 22.58 21.14
C ILE A 40 -6.89 23.15 22.23
N SER A 41 -6.86 24.47 22.40
CA SER A 41 -6.06 25.12 23.44
C SER A 41 -6.45 24.63 24.85
N LEU A 42 -7.74 24.67 25.16
CA LEU A 42 -8.29 24.19 26.44
C LEU A 42 -8.11 22.68 26.64
N SER A 43 -8.10 21.89 25.56
CA SER A 43 -7.98 20.42 25.59
C SER A 43 -6.69 19.91 26.26
N ASN A 44 -5.66 20.76 26.35
CA ASN A 44 -4.40 20.47 27.04
C ASN A 44 -4.51 20.48 28.58
N GLN A 45 -5.59 21.05 29.14
CA GLN A 45 -5.73 21.31 30.58
C GLN A 45 -7.08 20.85 31.15
N TYR A 46 -8.12 20.77 30.32
CA TYR A 46 -9.50 20.52 30.74
C TYR A 46 -10.08 19.27 30.07
N SER A 47 -10.95 18.57 30.81
CA SER A 47 -11.75 17.47 30.27
C SER A 47 -12.82 17.97 29.32
N ARG A 48 -13.38 17.07 28.49
CA ARG A 48 -14.46 17.41 27.55
C ARG A 48 -15.63 18.14 28.22
N VAL A 49 -16.05 17.66 29.38
CA VAL A 49 -17.16 18.24 30.17
C VAL A 49 -16.81 19.67 30.61
N GLN A 50 -15.62 19.86 31.18
CA GLN A 50 -15.16 21.17 31.64
C GLN A 50 -15.05 22.19 30.49
N ILE A 51 -14.60 21.77 29.30
CA ILE A 51 -14.57 22.66 28.13
C ILE A 51 -15.98 23.06 27.70
N SER A 52 -16.93 22.11 27.69
CA SER A 52 -18.32 22.42 27.38
C SER A 52 -18.93 23.42 28.38
N GLU A 53 -18.57 23.32 29.66
CA GLU A 53 -18.99 24.26 30.71
C GLU A 53 -18.33 25.65 30.55
N ILE A 54 -17.03 25.71 30.24
CA ILE A 54 -16.27 26.97 30.02
C ILE A 54 -16.85 27.76 28.82
N LEU A 55 -17.22 27.07 27.75
CA LEU A 55 -17.74 27.67 26.51
C LEU A 55 -19.25 27.92 26.54
N LYS A 56 -19.95 27.43 27.57
CA LYS A 56 -21.41 27.56 27.70
C LYS A 56 -21.82 29.03 27.78
N GLY A 57 -22.76 29.41 26.90
CA GLY A 57 -23.23 30.80 26.79
C GLY A 57 -22.35 31.73 25.95
N GLN A 58 -21.17 31.27 25.50
CA GLN A 58 -20.37 31.96 24.47
C GLN A 58 -20.76 31.49 23.07
N TYR A 59 -21.04 30.19 22.92
CA TYR A 59 -21.41 29.55 21.66
C TYR A 59 -22.65 28.64 21.84
N PRO A 60 -23.37 28.28 20.75
CA PRO A 60 -24.47 27.32 20.80
C PRO A 60 -24.02 25.94 21.31
N GLU A 61 -24.79 25.34 22.21
CA GLU A 61 -24.42 24.07 22.89
C GLU A 61 -24.32 22.89 21.91
N ASN A 62 -25.11 22.87 20.84
CA ASN A 62 -24.99 21.89 19.76
C ASN A 62 -23.67 22.03 18.97
N GLU A 63 -23.22 23.26 18.71
CA GLU A 63 -21.99 23.53 17.98
C GLU A 63 -20.76 23.16 18.82
N ILE A 64 -20.76 23.52 20.11
CA ILE A 64 -19.71 23.10 21.06
C ILE A 64 -19.60 21.57 21.09
N ASN A 65 -20.73 20.86 21.23
CA ASN A 65 -20.74 19.40 21.31
C ASN A 65 -20.22 18.74 20.02
N GLN A 66 -20.68 19.19 18.84
CA GLN A 66 -20.23 18.65 17.55
C GLN A 66 -18.71 18.80 17.35
N ARG A 67 -18.14 19.93 17.79
CA ARG A 67 -16.70 20.19 17.68
C ARG A 67 -15.90 19.39 18.70
N LEU A 68 -16.42 19.24 19.92
CA LEU A 68 -15.87 18.32 20.90
C LEU A 68 -15.91 16.87 20.40
N ASP A 69 -16.94 16.44 19.67
CA ASP A 69 -16.97 15.11 19.04
C ASP A 69 -15.80 14.93 18.09
N ASN A 70 -15.61 15.83 17.12
CA ASN A 70 -14.51 15.71 16.16
C ASN A 70 -13.10 15.75 16.81
N ILE A 71 -12.93 16.53 17.88
CA ILE A 71 -11.63 16.73 18.57
C ILE A 71 -11.33 15.63 19.60
N PHE A 72 -12.35 14.98 20.18
CA PHE A 72 -12.19 13.95 21.22
C PHE A 72 -12.52 12.52 20.75
N GLU A 73 -13.02 12.32 19.54
CA GLU A 73 -13.20 10.97 18.98
C GLU A 73 -11.86 10.23 18.84
N GLY A 74 -11.88 8.91 19.08
CA GLY A 74 -10.68 8.08 19.15
C GLY A 74 -9.88 8.25 20.47
N TYR A 75 -10.34 9.08 21.40
CA TYR A 75 -9.77 9.19 22.75
C TYR A 75 -10.48 8.21 23.69
N GLU A 76 -9.87 7.07 23.98
CA GLU A 76 -10.23 6.24 25.13
C GLU A 76 -9.34 6.59 26.34
N GLU A 77 -9.93 6.59 27.55
CA GLU A 77 -9.16 6.73 28.79
C GLU A 77 -8.43 5.41 29.10
N ASP A 78 -7.13 5.35 28.79
CA ASP A 78 -6.15 4.31 29.21
C ASP A 78 -6.73 2.90 29.44
N ASN A 79 -7.32 2.30 28.39
CA ASN A 79 -7.75 0.90 28.38
C ASN A 79 -7.02 0.12 27.27
N ASP A 80 -5.68 0.19 27.29
CA ASP A 80 -4.76 -0.51 26.39
C ASP A 80 -4.67 -2.04 26.70
N ASN A 81 -5.84 -2.65 26.89
CA ASN A 81 -6.10 -4.08 27.14
C ASN A 81 -7.04 -4.67 26.07
N SER A 82 -7.25 -3.98 24.95
CA SER A 82 -7.96 -4.57 23.82
C SER A 82 -7.07 -5.63 23.16
N GLU A 83 -7.32 -6.90 23.48
CA GLU A 83 -6.81 -8.01 22.69
C GLU A 83 -7.23 -7.78 21.22
N MET A 84 -6.26 -7.59 20.33
CA MET A 84 -6.53 -7.45 18.91
C MET A 84 -7.27 -8.70 18.42
N GLY A 85 -8.53 -8.54 18.03
CA GLY A 85 -9.32 -9.60 17.41
C GLY A 85 -8.67 -10.13 16.13
N PRO A 86 -9.09 -11.32 15.66
CA PRO A 86 -8.51 -11.96 14.48
C PRO A 86 -8.64 -11.08 13.24
N TYR A 87 -7.59 -11.05 12.42
CA TYR A 87 -7.62 -10.28 11.18
C TYR A 87 -8.57 -10.94 10.17
N LEU A 88 -9.38 -10.13 9.48
CA LEU A 88 -10.29 -10.66 8.45
C LEU A 88 -9.53 -11.20 7.22
N CYS A 89 -8.37 -10.62 6.92
CA CYS A 89 -7.54 -10.97 5.77
C CYS A 89 -6.07 -11.14 6.20
N TYR A 90 -5.47 -12.26 5.79
CA TYR A 90 -4.05 -12.56 5.99
C TYR A 90 -3.33 -12.70 4.63
N THR A 91 -2.05 -12.33 4.57
CA THR A 91 -1.22 -12.46 3.35
C THR A 91 0.03 -13.29 3.60
N LEU A 92 0.27 -14.31 2.77
CA LEU A 92 1.53 -15.03 2.69
C LEU A 92 2.27 -14.64 1.41
N VAL A 93 3.48 -14.11 1.56
CA VAL A 93 4.34 -13.73 0.43
C VAL A 93 5.32 -14.85 0.11
N LEU A 94 5.25 -15.38 -1.11
CA LEU A 94 6.13 -16.41 -1.63
C LEU A 94 7.03 -15.86 -2.74
N HIS A 95 8.14 -16.56 -3.00
CA HIS A 95 9.21 -16.07 -3.89
C HIS A 95 9.57 -17.13 -4.95
N PRO A 96 8.74 -17.31 -6.02
CA PRO A 96 8.97 -18.34 -7.04
C PRO A 96 10.35 -18.24 -7.70
N SER A 97 10.83 -17.02 -7.91
CA SER A 97 12.13 -16.71 -8.50
C SER A 97 12.70 -15.47 -7.82
N ARG A 98 13.99 -15.48 -7.44
CA ARG A 98 14.71 -14.27 -6.98
C ARG A 98 15.65 -13.71 -8.06
N ARG A 99 15.37 -14.04 -9.33
CA ARG A 99 16.02 -13.48 -10.52
C ARG A 99 15.08 -12.46 -11.16
N CYS A 100 15.61 -11.33 -11.63
CA CYS A 100 14.85 -10.29 -12.34
C CYS A 100 15.75 -9.55 -13.36
N ILE A 101 15.16 -8.52 -14.00
CA ILE A 101 15.85 -7.39 -14.64
C ILE A 101 16.61 -6.54 -13.61
N SER A 102 17.34 -5.52 -14.06
CA SER A 102 18.28 -4.72 -13.25
C SER A 102 17.71 -3.34 -12.88
N CYS A 103 16.51 -3.29 -12.29
CA CYS A 103 15.90 -2.02 -11.87
C CYS A 103 16.80 -1.26 -10.88
N LYS A 104 17.10 0.01 -11.17
CA LYS A 104 18.10 0.83 -10.47
C LYS A 104 17.72 1.20 -9.02
N TYR A 105 16.47 1.05 -8.62
CA TYR A 105 16.01 1.26 -7.23
C TYR A 105 15.74 -0.05 -6.46
N CYS A 106 15.90 -1.22 -7.08
CA CYS A 106 15.38 -2.46 -6.51
C CYS A 106 16.24 -2.98 -5.35
N PHE A 107 15.64 -3.12 -4.17
CA PHE A 107 16.27 -3.72 -2.98
C PHE A 107 16.81 -5.14 -3.25
N GLY A 108 16.19 -5.89 -4.16
CA GLY A 108 16.62 -7.21 -4.62
C GLY A 108 17.98 -7.24 -5.34
N THR A 109 18.63 -6.10 -5.56
CA THR A 109 19.97 -6.02 -6.16
C THR A 109 21.10 -6.16 -5.13
N SER A 110 20.80 -6.11 -3.82
CA SER A 110 21.79 -6.26 -2.75
C SER A 110 22.65 -7.54 -2.91
N PRO A 111 23.99 -7.46 -2.77
CA PRO A 111 24.86 -8.63 -2.91
C PRO A 111 24.62 -9.71 -1.84
N ASN A 112 24.03 -9.33 -0.71
CA ASN A 112 23.76 -10.24 0.41
C ASN A 112 22.47 -11.07 0.22
N ILE A 113 21.70 -10.82 -0.83
CA ILE A 113 20.43 -11.51 -1.10
C ILE A 113 20.67 -12.85 -1.80
N ILE A 114 20.14 -13.93 -1.22
CA ILE A 114 20.31 -15.29 -1.74
C ILE A 114 19.39 -15.50 -2.96
N LYS A 115 19.95 -15.60 -4.16
CA LYS A 115 19.20 -15.62 -5.44
C LYS A 115 18.50 -16.96 -5.77
N LYS A 116 18.09 -17.71 -4.74
CA LYS A 116 17.31 -18.97 -4.85
C LYS A 116 15.83 -18.69 -4.57
N GLY A 117 14.95 -19.14 -5.46
CA GLY A 117 13.50 -19.13 -5.25
C GLY A 117 13.02 -20.36 -4.50
N ILE A 118 11.78 -20.33 -4.01
CA ILE A 118 11.11 -21.46 -3.37
C ILE A 118 10.81 -22.58 -4.39
N ASP A 119 10.70 -23.82 -3.91
CA ASP A 119 10.17 -24.95 -4.70
C ASP A 119 8.71 -25.27 -4.31
N PHE A 120 8.05 -26.12 -5.11
CA PHE A 120 6.63 -26.43 -4.91
C PHE A 120 6.36 -27.13 -3.58
N ASN A 121 7.22 -28.07 -3.16
CA ASN A 121 7.05 -28.79 -1.90
C ASN A 121 7.14 -27.86 -0.68
N THR A 122 8.04 -26.89 -0.74
CA THR A 122 8.23 -25.88 0.31
C THR A 122 7.10 -24.85 0.29
N ALA A 123 6.68 -24.39 -0.89
CA ALA A 123 5.52 -23.50 -1.05
C ALA A 123 4.23 -24.14 -0.52
N LYS A 124 3.97 -25.40 -0.85
CA LYS A 124 2.84 -26.19 -0.34
C LYS A 124 2.82 -26.23 1.18
N LYS A 125 3.93 -26.66 1.81
CA LYS A 125 4.06 -26.69 3.27
C LYS A 125 3.87 -25.32 3.92
N ALA A 126 4.37 -24.26 3.28
CA ALA A 126 4.21 -22.88 3.76
C ALA A 126 2.74 -22.45 3.74
N ILE A 127 2.00 -22.74 2.67
CA ILE A 127 0.56 -22.47 2.55
C ILE A 127 -0.22 -23.29 3.60
N ASP A 128 0.09 -24.58 3.75
CA ASP A 128 -0.55 -25.45 4.73
C ASP A 128 -0.34 -24.97 6.17
N CYS A 129 0.88 -24.58 6.53
CA CYS A 129 1.21 -24.00 7.83
C CYS A 129 0.50 -22.65 8.05
N PHE A 130 0.53 -21.78 7.04
CA PHE A 130 -0.09 -20.46 7.10
C PHE A 130 -1.59 -20.53 7.35
N ILE A 131 -2.31 -21.33 6.56
CA ILE A 131 -3.78 -21.44 6.66
C ILE A 131 -4.21 -22.20 7.92
N ASN A 132 -3.50 -23.27 8.32
CA ASN A 132 -3.97 -24.14 9.40
C ASN A 132 -3.38 -23.82 10.79
N GLN A 133 -2.30 -23.03 10.89
CA GLN A 133 -1.59 -22.77 12.14
C GLN A 133 -1.36 -21.29 12.43
N LEU A 134 -0.88 -20.51 11.45
CA LEU A 134 -0.60 -19.08 11.67
C LEU A 134 -1.84 -18.19 11.60
N ALA A 135 -2.82 -18.57 10.77
CA ALA A 135 -4.01 -17.77 10.50
C ALA A 135 -5.32 -18.60 10.40
N PRO A 136 -5.59 -19.60 11.28
CA PRO A 136 -6.74 -20.52 11.15
C PRO A 136 -8.11 -19.83 11.11
N ASP A 137 -8.21 -18.65 11.72
CA ASP A 137 -9.43 -17.84 11.82
C ASP A 137 -9.58 -16.81 10.67
N GLY A 138 -8.67 -16.81 9.70
CA GLY A 138 -8.73 -15.94 8.53
C GLY A 138 -9.98 -16.19 7.69
N LYS A 139 -10.71 -15.12 7.36
CA LYS A 139 -11.85 -15.19 6.41
C LYS A 139 -11.37 -15.16 4.96
N LYS A 140 -10.29 -14.44 4.69
CA LYS A 140 -9.62 -14.36 3.39
C LYS A 140 -8.11 -14.56 3.53
N TYR A 141 -7.53 -15.27 2.59
CA TYR A 141 -6.10 -15.50 2.46
C TYR A 141 -5.61 -14.95 1.12
N ILE A 142 -4.49 -14.25 1.12
CA ILE A 142 -3.82 -13.75 -0.08
C ILE A 142 -2.48 -14.47 -0.21
N ILE A 143 -2.26 -15.17 -1.31
CA ILE A 143 -0.97 -15.77 -1.66
C ILE A 143 -0.31 -14.85 -2.69
N ASP A 144 0.58 -13.99 -2.21
CA ASP A 144 1.26 -12.95 -2.99
C ASP A 144 2.61 -13.49 -3.51
N LEU A 145 2.77 -13.61 -4.83
CA LEU A 145 4.01 -14.11 -5.44
C LEU A 145 4.97 -12.98 -5.84
N SER A 146 4.64 -11.71 -5.58
CA SER A 146 5.40 -10.51 -6.00
C SER A 146 6.68 -10.26 -5.21
N GLY A 147 6.91 -10.99 -4.11
CA GLY A 147 7.70 -10.46 -2.99
C GLY A 147 9.17 -10.15 -3.29
N SER A 148 9.80 -10.85 -4.23
CA SER A 148 11.06 -10.43 -4.87
C SER A 148 11.29 -11.21 -6.16
N GLY A 149 12.03 -10.61 -7.10
CA GLY A 149 12.38 -11.23 -8.38
C GLY A 149 11.36 -10.97 -9.50
N GLU A 150 11.14 -11.97 -10.35
CA GLU A 150 10.15 -11.97 -11.43
C GLU A 150 9.40 -13.32 -11.42
N PRO A 151 8.10 -13.35 -11.07
CA PRO A 151 7.32 -14.59 -10.97
C PRO A 151 7.28 -15.40 -12.26
N LEU A 152 7.16 -14.74 -13.42
CA LEU A 152 7.00 -15.42 -14.72
C LEU A 152 8.28 -16.15 -15.20
N ILE A 153 9.43 -15.96 -14.55
CA ILE A 153 10.61 -16.82 -14.75
C ILE A 153 10.36 -18.26 -14.25
N ARG A 154 9.41 -18.44 -13.33
CA ARG A 154 8.99 -19.72 -12.76
C ARG A 154 7.48 -19.90 -12.92
N PHE A 155 7.00 -19.67 -14.15
CA PHE A 155 5.59 -19.80 -14.50
C PHE A 155 5.04 -21.23 -14.32
N ASP A 156 5.90 -22.25 -14.38
CA ASP A 156 5.61 -23.61 -13.90
C ASP A 156 5.07 -23.58 -12.47
N LEU A 157 5.83 -22.99 -11.55
CA LEU A 157 5.50 -22.92 -10.13
C LEU A 157 4.32 -21.99 -9.84
N VAL A 158 4.09 -20.94 -10.64
CA VAL A 158 2.89 -20.11 -10.53
C VAL A 158 1.64 -20.95 -10.79
N LYS A 159 1.64 -21.78 -11.85
CA LYS A 159 0.55 -22.70 -12.17
C LYS A 159 0.35 -23.76 -11.06
N ASP A 160 1.43 -24.37 -10.58
CA ASP A 160 1.37 -25.38 -9.52
C ASP A 160 0.83 -24.81 -8.21
N ILE A 161 1.29 -23.62 -7.78
CA ILE A 161 0.79 -22.94 -6.57
C ILE A 161 -0.69 -22.59 -6.73
N TYR A 162 -1.10 -22.05 -7.89
CA TYR A 162 -2.50 -21.70 -8.14
C TYR A 162 -3.42 -22.92 -8.07
N ASN A 163 -3.07 -24.01 -8.76
CA ASN A 163 -3.83 -25.25 -8.72
C ASN A 163 -3.94 -25.79 -7.29
N TYR A 164 -2.85 -25.70 -6.51
CA TYR A 164 -2.87 -26.12 -5.11
C TYR A 164 -3.78 -25.25 -4.23
N CYS A 165 -3.79 -23.93 -4.44
CA CYS A 165 -4.74 -23.04 -3.76
C CYS A 165 -6.18 -23.38 -4.13
N GLN A 166 -6.47 -23.71 -5.39
CA GLN A 166 -7.81 -24.15 -5.82
C GLN A 166 -8.25 -25.43 -5.12
N GLU A 167 -7.38 -26.44 -5.04
CA GLU A 167 -7.64 -27.66 -4.27
C GLU A 167 -7.97 -27.37 -2.79
N ILE A 168 -7.34 -26.37 -2.18
CA ILE A 168 -7.64 -25.99 -0.78
C ILE A 168 -9.00 -25.29 -0.69
N ARG A 169 -9.34 -24.40 -1.62
CA ARG A 169 -10.66 -23.73 -1.65
C ARG A 169 -11.79 -24.75 -1.68
N GLU A 170 -11.70 -25.72 -2.60
CA GLU A 170 -12.69 -26.80 -2.75
C GLU A 170 -12.81 -27.70 -1.50
N LYS A 171 -11.69 -27.97 -0.81
CA LYS A 171 -11.66 -28.90 0.33
C LYS A 171 -12.04 -28.28 1.67
N LEU A 172 -11.72 -27.00 1.88
CA LEU A 172 -11.81 -26.33 3.19
C LEU A 172 -12.75 -25.12 3.23
N ASP A 173 -13.42 -24.79 2.11
CA ASP A 173 -14.33 -23.63 1.98
C ASP A 173 -13.68 -22.31 2.47
N ARG A 174 -12.47 -22.03 1.93
CA ARG A 174 -11.69 -20.83 2.26
C ARG A 174 -11.60 -19.90 1.06
N ASP A 175 -11.76 -18.59 1.27
CA ASP A 175 -11.46 -17.58 0.24
C ASP A 175 -9.94 -17.39 0.16
N ILE A 176 -9.34 -17.86 -0.94
CA ILE A 176 -7.90 -17.78 -1.21
C ILE A 176 -7.71 -17.07 -2.56
N LEU A 177 -7.15 -15.86 -2.54
CA LEU A 177 -6.75 -15.12 -3.73
C LEU A 177 -5.26 -15.32 -3.99
N VAL A 178 -4.90 -15.79 -5.18
CA VAL A 178 -3.51 -15.75 -5.67
C VAL A 178 -3.29 -14.43 -6.40
N THR A 179 -2.18 -13.74 -6.12
CA THR A 179 -1.86 -12.46 -6.77
C THR A 179 -0.38 -12.28 -7.02
N PHE A 180 0.00 -11.52 -8.06
CA PHE A 180 1.38 -11.06 -8.22
C PHE A 180 1.54 -9.80 -9.08
N VAL A 181 2.67 -9.11 -8.91
CA VAL A 181 3.15 -8.08 -9.84
C VAL A 181 4.31 -8.63 -10.67
N THR A 182 4.22 -8.48 -11.99
CA THR A 182 5.29 -8.84 -12.95
C THR A 182 5.92 -7.59 -13.54
N ASN A 183 7.20 -7.66 -13.91
CA ASN A 183 7.86 -6.64 -14.72
C ASN A 183 7.36 -6.59 -16.19
N GLY A 184 6.41 -7.44 -16.58
CA GLY A 184 5.75 -7.42 -17.88
C GLY A 184 6.57 -7.96 -19.05
N THR A 185 7.91 -8.02 -18.95
CA THR A 185 8.78 -8.44 -20.08
C THR A 185 8.60 -9.91 -20.51
N LEU A 186 7.97 -10.73 -19.66
CA LEU A 186 7.68 -12.15 -19.91
C LEU A 186 6.18 -12.45 -20.12
N LEU A 187 5.31 -11.45 -20.16
CA LEU A 187 3.90 -11.64 -20.54
C LEU A 187 3.79 -11.92 -22.04
N LYS A 188 3.87 -13.19 -22.42
CA LYS A 188 3.57 -13.68 -23.77
C LYS A 188 2.19 -14.33 -23.78
N LYS A 189 1.69 -14.64 -24.97
CA LYS A 189 0.41 -15.31 -25.18
C LYS A 189 0.11 -16.48 -24.22
N GLU A 190 1.02 -17.45 -24.03
CA GLU A 190 0.78 -18.57 -23.09
C GLU A 190 0.50 -18.10 -21.65
N GLN A 191 1.24 -17.09 -21.18
CA GLN A 191 1.07 -16.54 -19.85
C GLN A 191 -0.24 -15.75 -19.75
N ILE A 192 -0.54 -14.92 -20.76
CA ILE A 192 -1.75 -14.10 -20.83
C ILE A 192 -3.00 -14.98 -20.91
N ASP A 193 -3.06 -15.92 -21.86
CA ASP A 193 -4.18 -16.85 -22.04
C ASP A 193 -4.48 -17.63 -20.75
N PHE A 194 -3.46 -18.08 -20.03
CA PHE A 194 -3.63 -18.73 -18.73
C PHE A 194 -4.15 -17.75 -17.68
N LEU A 195 -3.52 -16.59 -17.48
CA LEU A 195 -3.91 -15.63 -16.43
C LEU A 195 -5.36 -15.18 -16.61
N MET A 196 -5.77 -14.89 -17.86
CA MET A 196 -7.16 -14.53 -18.20
C MET A 196 -8.16 -15.69 -18.02
N SER A 197 -7.71 -16.95 -18.00
CA SER A 197 -8.53 -18.12 -17.68
C SER A 197 -8.66 -18.43 -16.18
N THR A 198 -8.04 -17.60 -15.33
CA THR A 198 -7.98 -17.78 -13.87
C THR A 198 -8.49 -16.56 -13.12
N ASP A 199 -8.76 -16.70 -11.82
CA ASP A 199 -9.01 -15.57 -10.92
C ASP A 199 -7.71 -15.03 -10.26
N ILE A 200 -6.55 -15.27 -10.86
CA ILE A 200 -5.29 -14.69 -10.40
C ILE A 200 -5.31 -13.18 -10.68
N LEU A 201 -5.33 -12.37 -9.63
CA LEU A 201 -5.20 -10.91 -9.76
C LEU A 201 -3.73 -10.55 -10.04
N PHE A 202 -3.41 -9.99 -11.20
CA PHE A 202 -2.04 -9.59 -11.52
C PHE A 202 -1.91 -8.12 -11.95
N GLY A 203 -0.76 -7.53 -11.60
CA GLY A 203 -0.38 -6.18 -12.00
C GLY A 203 0.90 -6.15 -12.82
N VAL A 204 1.05 -5.12 -13.66
CA VAL A 204 2.25 -4.88 -14.45
C VAL A 204 3.03 -3.69 -13.90
N SER A 205 4.32 -3.91 -13.70
CA SER A 205 5.25 -2.94 -13.17
C SER A 205 5.77 -2.02 -14.29
N LEU A 206 5.38 -0.74 -14.28
CA LEU A 206 5.64 0.26 -15.32
C LEU A 206 5.69 1.64 -14.66
N ASP A 207 6.79 2.40 -14.80
CA ASP A 207 7.03 3.60 -13.94
C ASP A 207 6.63 4.95 -14.56
N GLY A 208 5.86 4.97 -15.66
CA GLY A 208 5.42 6.20 -16.35
C GLY A 208 6.01 6.34 -17.76
N PRO A 209 6.31 7.58 -18.21
CA PRO A 209 6.97 7.88 -19.49
C PRO A 209 8.16 6.97 -19.81
N VAL A 210 8.42 6.74 -21.10
CA VAL A 210 9.48 5.83 -21.55
C VAL A 210 10.87 6.24 -21.04
N GLU A 211 11.17 7.54 -20.98
CA GLU A 211 12.42 8.07 -20.43
C GLU A 211 12.58 7.79 -18.93
N ILE A 212 11.51 7.89 -18.16
CA ILE A 212 11.49 7.57 -16.72
C ILE A 212 11.60 6.06 -16.52
N ASN A 213 10.77 5.28 -17.23
CA ASN A 213 10.79 3.83 -17.15
C ASN A 213 12.14 3.25 -17.57
N ASP A 214 12.73 3.70 -18.67
CA ASP A 214 13.97 3.11 -19.21
C ASP A 214 15.23 3.65 -18.55
N ASP A 215 15.17 4.79 -17.84
CA ASP A 215 16.18 5.12 -16.85
C ASP A 215 16.09 4.21 -15.62
N LEU A 216 14.90 3.83 -15.15
CA LEU A 216 14.75 3.09 -13.90
C LEU A 216 14.78 1.56 -14.05
N ARG A 217 14.16 1.02 -15.09
CA ARG A 217 13.93 -0.40 -15.37
C ARG A 217 14.68 -0.83 -16.62
N ILE A 218 15.93 -1.28 -16.42
CA ILE A 218 16.80 -1.76 -17.49
C ILE A 218 16.97 -3.28 -17.46
N PHE A 219 17.13 -3.87 -18.65
CA PHE A 219 17.71 -5.20 -18.82
C PHE A 219 19.17 -5.23 -18.33
N ARG A 220 19.73 -6.43 -18.18
CA ARG A 220 21.11 -6.63 -17.68
C ARG A 220 22.20 -6.12 -18.62
N ASP A 221 21.85 -5.89 -19.88
CA ASP A 221 22.71 -5.29 -20.91
C ASP A 221 22.54 -3.75 -20.99
N GLY A 222 21.77 -3.15 -20.08
CA GLY A 222 21.54 -1.71 -20.00
C GLY A 222 20.42 -1.18 -20.90
N ARG A 223 19.78 -2.01 -21.72
CA ARG A 223 18.65 -1.56 -22.56
C ARG A 223 17.39 -1.31 -21.72
N GLY A 224 16.61 -0.31 -22.15
CA GLY A 224 15.28 -0.03 -21.62
C GLY A 224 14.28 -1.17 -21.80
N THR A 225 13.19 -1.14 -21.04
CA THR A 225 12.16 -2.20 -20.99
C THR A 225 10.79 -1.76 -21.49
N TYR A 226 10.49 -0.46 -21.56
CA TYR A 226 9.16 0.09 -21.82
C TYR A 226 8.49 -0.51 -23.07
N LYS A 227 9.22 -0.53 -24.19
CA LYS A 227 8.70 -1.08 -25.46
C LYS A 227 8.31 -2.55 -25.36
N ASN A 228 9.06 -3.35 -24.59
CA ASN A 228 8.74 -4.76 -24.36
C ASN A 228 7.51 -4.90 -23.45
N ILE A 229 7.39 -4.06 -22.42
CA ILE A 229 6.27 -4.07 -21.49
C ILE A 229 4.97 -3.70 -22.22
N ILE A 230 4.94 -2.56 -22.92
CA ILE A 230 3.77 -2.09 -23.67
C ILE A 230 3.37 -3.07 -24.77
N GLY A 231 4.34 -3.57 -25.57
CA GLY A 231 4.06 -4.56 -26.62
C GLY A 231 3.49 -5.89 -26.11
N ASN A 232 3.75 -6.22 -24.85
CA ASN A 232 3.16 -7.37 -24.16
C ASN A 232 1.77 -7.03 -23.58
N CYS A 233 1.62 -5.86 -22.94
CA CYS A 233 0.34 -5.43 -22.34
C CYS A 233 -0.77 -5.22 -23.38
N ILE A 234 -0.44 -4.77 -24.59
CA ILE A 234 -1.40 -4.61 -25.70
C ILE A 234 -2.11 -5.95 -26.07
N GLN A 235 -1.52 -7.11 -25.74
CA GLN A 235 -2.14 -8.41 -25.98
C GLN A 235 -3.19 -8.80 -24.92
N ILE A 236 -3.38 -7.98 -23.88
CA ILE A 236 -4.37 -8.20 -22.81
C ILE A 236 -5.64 -7.43 -23.18
N GLU A 237 -6.54 -8.07 -23.91
CA GLU A 237 -7.83 -7.49 -24.34
C GLU A 237 -8.98 -8.02 -23.46
N GLY A 238 -9.81 -7.14 -22.91
CA GLY A 238 -11.02 -7.54 -22.16
C GLY A 238 -10.75 -8.15 -20.77
N TYR A 239 -9.73 -7.66 -20.06
CA TYR A 239 -9.44 -8.03 -18.68
C TYR A 239 -9.55 -6.80 -17.76
N ASP A 240 -10.73 -6.62 -17.15
CA ASP A 240 -11.13 -5.41 -16.39
C ASP A 240 -10.51 -5.32 -14.98
N HIS A 241 -9.35 -5.95 -14.78
CA HIS A 241 -8.64 -6.07 -13.50
C HIS A 241 -7.13 -5.78 -13.61
N LEU A 242 -6.67 -5.21 -14.73
CA LEU A 242 -5.23 -4.91 -14.88
C LEU A 242 -4.85 -3.66 -14.07
N GLY A 243 -3.80 -3.78 -13.26
CA GLY A 243 -3.24 -2.67 -12.50
C GLY A 243 -1.80 -2.34 -12.91
N PHE A 244 -1.47 -1.06 -13.04
CA PHE A 244 -0.07 -0.61 -13.13
C PHE A 244 0.53 -0.36 -11.74
N ALA A 245 1.74 -0.90 -11.51
CA ALA A 245 2.51 -0.75 -10.27
C ALA A 245 3.75 0.12 -10.51
N VAL A 246 3.71 1.34 -9.97
CA VAL A 246 4.71 2.40 -10.18
C VAL A 246 5.58 2.56 -8.93
N THR A 247 6.90 2.67 -9.11
CA THR A 247 7.82 3.10 -8.05
C THR A 247 8.17 4.59 -8.20
N LEU A 248 7.61 5.45 -7.35
CA LEU A 248 7.97 6.87 -7.31
C LEU A 248 9.36 7.02 -6.67
N THR A 249 10.28 7.68 -7.38
CA THR A 249 11.66 7.88 -6.94
C THR A 249 11.97 9.34 -6.68
N GLY A 250 12.98 9.61 -5.85
CA GLY A 250 13.45 10.98 -5.62
C GLY A 250 14.22 11.60 -6.80
N LYS A 251 14.43 10.84 -7.88
CA LYS A 251 14.97 11.33 -9.16
C LYS A 251 13.87 11.75 -10.14
N HIS A 252 12.72 11.08 -10.08
CA HIS A 252 11.56 11.31 -10.94
C HIS A 252 10.32 11.49 -10.06
N PRO A 253 10.15 12.68 -9.42
CA PRO A 253 9.11 12.91 -8.42
C PRO A 253 7.75 13.33 -9.00
N ASN A 254 7.64 13.53 -10.32
CA ASN A 254 6.44 14.03 -10.98
C ASN A 254 5.30 13.00 -11.06
N VAL A 255 4.64 12.79 -9.93
CA VAL A 255 3.53 11.85 -9.77
C VAL A 255 2.37 12.13 -10.74
N LYS A 256 2.09 13.40 -11.05
CA LYS A 256 1.02 13.81 -11.97
C LYS A 256 1.31 13.39 -13.42
N GLU A 257 2.52 13.66 -13.92
CA GLU A 257 2.94 13.24 -15.26
C GLU A 257 2.98 11.72 -15.40
N ILE A 258 3.52 11.02 -14.40
CA ILE A 258 3.56 9.56 -14.36
C ILE A 258 2.14 8.99 -14.39
N PHE A 259 1.24 9.50 -13.55
CA PHE A 259 -0.15 9.05 -13.49
C PHE A 259 -0.89 9.30 -14.82
N LEU A 260 -0.84 10.52 -15.36
CA LEU A 260 -1.52 10.87 -16.60
C LEU A 260 -1.04 10.04 -17.78
N THR A 261 0.28 9.86 -17.91
CA THR A 261 0.87 9.04 -18.99
C THR A 261 0.35 7.62 -18.97
N LEU A 262 0.17 7.02 -17.79
CA LEU A 262 -0.32 5.65 -17.64
C LEU A 262 -1.85 5.55 -17.78
N TYR A 263 -2.58 6.58 -17.34
CA TYR A 263 -4.03 6.68 -17.49
C TYR A 263 -4.42 6.79 -18.98
N ASP A 264 -3.69 7.60 -19.74
CA ASP A 264 -3.93 7.82 -21.17
C ASP A 264 -3.66 6.57 -22.04
N LEU A 265 -2.93 5.57 -21.53
CA LEU A 265 -2.80 4.26 -22.19
C LEU A 265 -4.14 3.52 -22.28
N LYS A 266 -5.06 3.75 -21.33
CA LYS A 266 -6.37 3.06 -21.22
C LYS A 266 -6.26 1.52 -21.20
N MET A 267 -5.19 1.02 -20.58
CA MET A 267 -4.91 -0.42 -20.45
C MET A 267 -5.17 -0.98 -19.04
N ALA A 268 -5.39 -0.13 -18.04
CA ALA A 268 -5.44 -0.52 -16.64
C ALA A 268 -6.49 0.27 -15.86
N ASP A 269 -7.24 -0.42 -15.00
CA ASP A 269 -8.32 0.12 -14.16
C ASP A 269 -7.78 0.76 -12.87
N ALA A 270 -6.54 0.41 -12.50
CA ALA A 270 -5.86 0.89 -11.31
C ALA A 270 -4.41 1.32 -11.61
N ILE A 271 -3.98 2.43 -11.04
CA ILE A 271 -2.57 2.87 -11.05
C ILE A 271 -2.15 3.04 -9.60
N SER A 272 -1.21 2.20 -9.16
CA SER A 272 -0.73 2.14 -7.78
C SER A 272 0.68 2.70 -7.68
N ILE A 273 0.79 3.97 -7.29
CA ILE A 273 2.04 4.70 -7.12
C ILE A 273 2.51 4.57 -5.67
N ARG A 274 3.73 4.05 -5.51
CA ARG A 274 4.33 3.81 -4.20
C ARG A 274 5.73 4.42 -4.12
N PRO A 275 6.05 5.18 -3.07
CA PRO A 275 7.42 5.63 -2.80
C PRO A 275 8.42 4.48 -2.77
N VAL A 276 9.60 4.73 -3.33
CA VAL A 276 10.77 3.84 -3.21
C VAL A 276 11.04 3.49 -1.74
N ARG A 277 11.29 2.19 -1.48
CA ARG A 277 11.36 1.63 -0.11
C ARG A 277 12.78 1.45 0.43
N TYR A 278 13.79 1.76 -0.36
CA TYR A 278 15.20 1.49 -0.05
C TYR A 278 16.05 2.70 -0.40
N ASP A 279 17.02 3.04 0.45
CA ASP A 279 17.97 4.12 0.15
C ASP A 279 19.00 3.63 -0.86
N ASN A 280 18.92 4.16 -2.09
CA ASN A 280 19.89 3.91 -3.15
C ASN A 280 20.44 5.22 -3.73
N GLY A 281 20.85 6.14 -2.86
CA GLY A 281 21.42 7.42 -3.26
C GLY A 281 20.41 8.26 -4.05
N ASN A 282 20.75 8.65 -5.27
CA ASN A 282 19.94 9.60 -6.05
C ASN A 282 18.50 9.14 -6.36
N TYR A 283 18.20 7.83 -6.26
CA TYR A 283 16.83 7.34 -6.45
C TYR A 283 15.98 7.44 -5.18
N SER A 284 16.59 7.61 -3.99
CA SER A 284 15.86 7.67 -2.72
C SER A 284 15.12 8.99 -2.55
N ILE A 285 13.97 8.93 -1.88
CA ILE A 285 13.31 10.14 -1.36
C ILE A 285 13.97 10.46 -0.02
N ASN A 286 14.56 11.65 0.08
CA ASN A 286 15.43 12.07 1.17
C ASN A 286 15.26 13.58 1.45
N LYS A 287 16.00 14.12 2.42
CA LYS A 287 15.86 15.51 2.88
C LYS A 287 16.09 16.57 1.79
N ASN A 288 16.79 16.24 0.71
CA ASN A 288 17.13 17.19 -0.35
C ASN A 288 16.04 17.31 -1.42
N ASN A 289 15.26 16.24 -1.67
CA ASN A 289 14.21 16.21 -2.70
C ASN A 289 12.77 16.08 -2.13
N ILE A 290 12.60 15.83 -0.82
CA ILE A 290 11.27 15.72 -0.19
C ILE A 290 10.38 16.95 -0.39
N ARG A 291 10.97 18.14 -0.57
CA ARG A 291 10.21 19.36 -0.88
C ARG A 291 9.55 19.26 -2.26
N GLU A 292 10.34 18.95 -3.29
CA GLU A 292 9.87 18.76 -4.66
C GLU A 292 8.84 17.62 -4.74
N VAL A 293 9.06 16.51 -4.02
CA VAL A 293 8.08 15.40 -3.94
C VAL A 293 6.74 15.87 -3.36
N LYS A 294 6.74 16.74 -2.34
CA LYS A 294 5.50 17.32 -1.79
C LYS A 294 4.81 18.23 -2.79
N GLU A 295 5.55 19.18 -3.39
CA GLU A 295 5.01 20.11 -4.40
C GLU A 295 4.40 19.37 -5.61
N ASN A 296 4.95 18.20 -5.99
CA ASN A 296 4.37 17.32 -7.01
C ASN A 296 3.10 16.58 -6.54
N TYR A 297 3.00 16.20 -5.26
CA TYR A 297 1.76 15.63 -4.71
C TYR A 297 0.67 16.69 -4.55
N ASP A 298 1.01 17.93 -4.18
CA ASP A 298 0.07 19.04 -4.06
C ASP A 298 -0.58 19.34 -5.43
N THR A 299 0.23 19.53 -6.48
CA THR A 299 -0.27 19.76 -7.85
C THR A 299 -1.04 18.58 -8.48
N PHE A 300 -0.83 17.36 -7.96
CA PHE A 300 -1.61 16.17 -8.32
C PHE A 300 -2.95 16.11 -7.57
N MET A 301 -2.96 16.43 -6.27
CA MET A 301 -4.19 16.55 -5.47
C MET A 301 -5.12 17.65 -5.99
N GLU A 302 -4.57 18.81 -6.35
CA GLU A 302 -5.32 19.90 -7.00
C GLU A 302 -5.98 19.41 -8.29
N PHE A 303 -5.23 18.73 -9.16
CA PHE A 303 -5.77 18.14 -10.39
C PHE A 303 -6.89 17.12 -10.12
N LEU A 304 -6.70 16.20 -9.18
CA LEU A 304 -7.71 15.21 -8.83
C LEU A 304 -8.98 15.87 -8.29
N LEU A 305 -8.85 16.91 -7.47
CA LEU A 305 -9.97 17.69 -6.94
C LEU A 305 -10.72 18.44 -8.06
N GLU A 306 -10.00 19.19 -8.90
CA GLU A 306 -10.56 19.91 -10.05
C GLU A 306 -11.33 18.96 -10.99
N GLN A 307 -10.72 17.84 -11.36
CA GLN A 307 -11.36 16.87 -12.24
C GLN A 307 -12.58 16.20 -11.59
N THR A 308 -12.50 15.86 -10.30
CA THR A 308 -13.64 15.26 -9.58
C THR A 308 -14.81 16.23 -9.49
N LEU A 309 -14.56 17.50 -9.19
CA LEU A 309 -15.59 18.56 -9.17
C LEU A 309 -16.17 18.85 -10.56
N ALA A 310 -15.38 18.69 -11.62
CA ALA A 310 -15.83 18.78 -13.01
C ALA A 310 -16.61 17.54 -13.50
N GLY A 311 -16.81 16.52 -12.64
CA GLY A 311 -17.52 15.27 -12.97
C GLY A 311 -16.63 14.16 -13.54
N ASN A 312 -15.33 14.41 -13.77
CA ASN A 312 -14.36 13.47 -14.29
C ASN A 312 -13.77 12.59 -13.16
N ALA A 313 -14.63 11.94 -12.36
CA ALA A 313 -14.23 11.14 -11.20
C ALA A 313 -13.37 9.90 -11.54
N GLY A 314 -13.25 9.52 -12.81
CA GLY A 314 -12.41 8.40 -13.27
C GLY A 314 -10.96 8.46 -12.77
N TYR A 315 -10.33 9.63 -12.82
CA TYR A 315 -8.95 9.80 -12.32
C TYR A 315 -8.81 9.47 -10.83
N LEU A 316 -9.79 9.89 -10.01
CA LEU A 316 -9.84 9.56 -8.60
C LEU A 316 -10.08 8.05 -8.41
N TYR A 317 -11.04 7.46 -9.13
CA TYR A 317 -11.29 6.02 -9.04
C TYR A 317 -10.08 5.18 -9.42
N THR A 318 -9.26 5.57 -10.39
CA THR A 318 -8.04 4.80 -10.76
C THR A 318 -6.99 4.73 -9.65
N ILE A 319 -6.87 5.74 -8.78
CA ILE A 319 -6.02 5.63 -7.57
C ILE A 319 -6.75 4.94 -6.41
N LEU A 320 -8.07 5.06 -6.29
CA LEU A 320 -8.84 4.40 -5.23
C LEU A 320 -9.02 2.89 -5.49
N ASN A 321 -9.15 2.43 -6.73
CA ASN A 321 -9.41 1.02 -7.05
C ASN A 321 -8.21 0.11 -6.73
N GLY A 322 -7.01 0.67 -6.71
CA GLY A 322 -5.77 -0.07 -6.52
C GLY A 322 -5.21 -0.07 -5.09
N GLU A 323 -3.91 -0.34 -5.05
CA GLU A 323 -3.07 -0.39 -3.86
C GLU A 323 -2.24 0.92 -3.70
N ASP A 324 -2.67 2.01 -4.33
CA ASP A 324 -2.00 3.31 -4.34
C ASP A 324 -1.73 3.87 -2.93
N PHE A 325 -0.60 4.57 -2.75
CA PHE A 325 -0.25 5.11 -1.43
C PHE A 325 -1.14 6.28 -1.00
N LEU A 326 -1.48 7.18 -1.92
CA LEU A 326 -2.37 8.31 -1.69
C LEU A 326 -3.83 7.84 -1.66
N GLY A 327 -4.24 7.00 -2.60
CA GLY A 327 -5.60 6.44 -2.67
C GLY A 327 -6.02 5.72 -1.39
N LYS A 328 -5.10 4.98 -0.75
CA LYS A 328 -5.35 4.39 0.58
C LYS A 328 -5.60 5.44 1.67
N PHE A 329 -4.79 6.50 1.70
CA PHE A 329 -4.94 7.58 2.67
C PHE A 329 -6.27 8.34 2.48
N LEU A 330 -6.67 8.58 1.23
CA LEU A 330 -7.97 9.16 0.89
C LEU A 330 -9.14 8.27 1.33
N LYS A 331 -9.08 6.95 1.11
CA LYS A 331 -10.11 6.01 1.62
C LYS A 331 -10.27 6.11 3.14
N ILE A 332 -9.16 6.11 3.88
CA ILE A 332 -9.17 6.21 5.34
C ILE A 332 -9.88 7.49 5.81
N ILE A 333 -9.59 8.63 5.18
CA ILE A 333 -10.26 9.90 5.48
C ILE A 333 -11.75 9.88 5.11
N PHE A 334 -12.09 9.37 3.91
CA PHE A 334 -13.48 9.35 3.42
C PHE A 334 -14.38 8.37 4.19
N CYS A 335 -13.83 7.22 4.61
CA CYS A 335 -14.53 6.20 5.39
C CYS A 335 -14.47 6.43 6.91
N GLN A 336 -13.62 7.36 7.38
CA GLN A 336 -13.33 7.60 8.80
C GLN A 336 -12.81 6.34 9.51
N ASP A 337 -12.00 5.54 8.80
CA ASP A 337 -11.39 4.34 9.35
C ASP A 337 -10.27 4.69 10.34
N MET A 338 -10.24 4.00 11.49
CA MET A 338 -9.14 4.11 12.44
C MET A 338 -8.01 3.15 12.08
N LEU A 339 -6.82 3.69 11.80
CA LEU A 339 -5.61 2.90 11.57
C LEU A 339 -4.97 2.46 12.89
N SER A 340 -5.21 1.22 13.32
CA SER A 340 -4.48 0.62 14.44
C SER A 340 -2.99 0.37 14.13
N THR A 341 -2.63 0.19 12.85
CA THR A 341 -1.24 -0.02 12.40
C THR A 341 -1.00 0.48 10.98
N ARG A 342 0.19 1.05 10.72
CA ARG A 342 0.62 1.44 9.36
C ARG A 342 0.98 0.26 8.46
N CYS A 343 1.39 -0.88 9.03
CA CYS A 343 1.81 -2.06 8.29
C CYS A 343 1.42 -3.34 9.03
N ASP A 344 1.02 -4.34 8.24
CA ASP A 344 0.55 -5.67 8.61
C ASP A 344 1.68 -6.71 8.82
N ALA A 345 2.93 -6.32 8.58
CA ALA A 345 4.12 -7.16 8.68
C ALA A 345 4.25 -7.84 10.05
N GLY A 346 4.28 -9.17 10.06
CA GLY A 346 4.35 -10.01 11.27
C GLY A 346 3.05 -10.08 12.08
N LYS A 347 1.98 -9.39 11.65
CA LYS A 347 0.66 -9.41 12.30
C LYS A 347 -0.36 -10.20 11.48
N SER A 348 -0.58 -9.80 10.24
CA SER A 348 -1.36 -10.56 9.25
C SER A 348 -0.63 -10.81 7.93
N ARG A 349 0.56 -10.22 7.74
CA ARG A 349 1.44 -10.48 6.58
C ARG A 349 2.71 -11.20 6.99
N PHE A 350 3.00 -12.29 6.29
CA PHE A 350 4.20 -13.11 6.46
C PHE A 350 4.88 -13.36 5.12
N SER A 351 6.15 -13.76 5.13
CA SER A 351 6.96 -14.05 3.95
C SER A 351 7.82 -15.27 4.20
N VAL A 352 8.00 -16.14 3.20
CA VAL A 352 8.73 -17.41 3.38
C VAL A 352 9.87 -17.54 2.38
N ASN A 353 11.08 -17.83 2.87
CA ASN A 353 12.26 -17.99 2.03
C ASN A 353 12.31 -19.37 1.32
N TYR A 354 13.39 -19.63 0.59
CA TYR A 354 13.57 -20.87 -0.17
C TYR A 354 13.83 -22.12 0.69
N ASN A 355 14.08 -21.99 1.99
CA ASN A 355 14.24 -23.10 2.95
C ASN A 355 12.92 -23.44 3.67
N GLY A 356 11.94 -22.52 3.66
CA GLY A 356 10.73 -22.62 4.47
C GLY A 356 10.76 -21.75 5.73
N ASP A 357 11.83 -20.98 5.97
CA ASP A 357 11.92 -20.08 7.12
C ASP A 357 10.94 -18.90 6.96
N ILE A 358 10.24 -18.53 8.03
CA ILE A 358 9.19 -17.50 8.04
C ILE A 358 9.74 -16.15 8.52
N TYR A 359 9.32 -15.07 7.87
CA TYR A 359 9.74 -13.69 8.11
C TYR A 359 8.52 -12.77 8.18
N VAL A 360 8.64 -11.67 8.91
CA VAL A 360 7.59 -10.65 9.01
C VAL A 360 7.44 -9.81 7.73
N CYS A 361 8.46 -9.74 6.87
CA CYS A 361 8.45 -8.89 5.68
C CYS A 361 9.43 -9.38 4.58
N PRO A 362 9.06 -9.35 3.29
CA PRO A 362 9.95 -9.65 2.16
C PRO A 362 11.27 -8.87 2.11
N VAL A 363 11.29 -7.64 2.64
CA VAL A 363 12.50 -6.78 2.66
C VAL A 363 13.52 -7.26 3.71
N LEU A 364 13.08 -8.09 4.68
CA LEU A 364 13.91 -8.62 5.77
C LEU A 364 14.37 -10.07 5.52
N LEU A 365 14.07 -10.64 4.35
CA LEU A 365 14.54 -11.97 3.96
C LEU A 365 16.06 -12.05 4.02
N ASP A 366 16.55 -13.18 4.54
CA ASP A 366 17.98 -13.47 4.74
C ASP A 366 18.72 -12.48 5.67
N ASN A 367 18.02 -11.63 6.45
CA ASN A 367 18.66 -10.74 7.42
C ASN A 367 18.90 -11.47 8.76
N PRO A 368 20.16 -11.78 9.14
CA PRO A 368 20.49 -12.58 10.33
C PRO A 368 19.99 -12.01 11.65
N ASN A 369 19.72 -10.70 11.70
CA ASN A 369 19.39 -9.99 12.94
C ASN A 369 17.87 -9.86 13.18
N LEU A 370 17.03 -10.35 12.26
CA LEU A 370 15.57 -10.17 12.29
C LEU A 370 14.80 -11.47 11.94
N HIS A 371 15.36 -12.62 12.33
CA HIS A 371 14.67 -13.92 12.25
C HIS A 371 13.79 -14.15 13.49
N GLY A 372 12.55 -14.55 13.26
CA GLY A 372 11.76 -15.27 14.26
C GLY A 372 12.01 -16.77 14.09
N TYR A 373 12.34 -17.46 15.18
CA TYR A 373 12.22 -18.92 15.25
C TYR A 373 10.85 -19.26 15.85
N LEU A 374 10.21 -20.30 15.33
CA LEU A 374 9.08 -20.98 15.97
C LEU A 374 9.60 -22.05 16.94
#